data_AF-A0A139R407-F1
#
_entry.id   AF-A0A139R407-F1
#
_cell.length_a   1.000
_cell.length_b   1.000
_cell.length_c   1.000
_cell.angle_alpha   90.00
_cell.angle_beta   90.00
_cell.angle_gamma   90.00
#
_symmetry.space_group_name_H-M   'P 1'
#
loop_
_entity.id
_entity.type
_entity.pdbx_description
1 polymer ?
#
loop_
_entity_poly.entity_id
_entity_poly.type
_entity_poly.pdbx_seq_one_letter_code
_entity_poly.pdbx_strand_id
1 'polypeptide(L)'
;MILIDLYFACLASAKSFVGIYSLDLYDELMECLLNQENLSPEISLILNNVLLNNVDLVLRFHRESLMKRIIIKSDTIMTSVHDFQRRPVLSLVEWKYYLQFKKDFLAAQKSYSNAILFANLIGDTYLENKLKEEWELDTTT
;
A
#
# COMPACT_ATOMS: atom_id res chain seq x y z
N MET A 1 11.68 6.17 10.62
CA MET A 1 10.50 6.07 9.72
C MET A 1 10.31 7.36 8.92
N ILE A 2 10.24 8.55 9.53
CA ILE A 2 10.10 9.84 8.79
C ILE A 2 11.16 10.04 7.69
N LEU A 3 12.43 9.75 7.98
CA LEU A 3 13.51 9.84 6.98
C LEU A 3 13.33 8.86 5.80
N ILE A 4 12.71 7.71 6.07
CA ILE A 4 12.45 6.67 5.05
C ILE A 4 11.26 7.10 4.17
N ASP A 5 10.19 7.64 4.77
CA ASP A 5 9.08 8.24 4.01
C ASP A 5 9.57 9.40 3.13
N LEU A 6 10.40 10.29 3.68
CA LEU A 6 10.99 11.38 2.92
C LEU A 6 11.86 10.85 1.77
N TYR A 7 12.69 9.84 2.04
CA TYR A 7 13.52 9.19 1.03
C TYR A 7 12.66 8.67 -0.13
N PHE A 8 11.59 7.94 0.16
CA PHE A 8 10.73 7.41 -0.88
C PHE A 8 9.96 8.50 -1.64
N ALA A 9 9.51 9.55 -0.96
CA ALA A 9 8.92 10.71 -1.63
C ALA A 9 9.91 11.39 -2.60
N CYS A 10 11.18 11.51 -2.21
CA CYS A 10 12.25 11.99 -3.08
C CYS A 10 12.50 11.04 -4.26
N LEU A 11 12.54 9.72 -4.01
CA LEU A 11 12.69 8.70 -5.04
C LEU A 11 11.55 8.75 -6.06
N ALA A 12 10.30 8.95 -5.62
CA ALA A 12 9.14 9.11 -6.49
C ALA A 12 9.25 10.30 -7.45
N SER A 13 10.05 11.31 -7.09
CA SER A 13 10.30 12.52 -7.88
C SER A 13 11.66 12.52 -8.59
N ALA A 14 12.45 11.45 -8.43
CA ALA A 14 13.80 11.38 -8.97
C ALA A 14 13.77 11.29 -10.51
N LYS A 15 14.65 12.06 -11.17
CA LYS A 15 14.79 12.06 -12.63
C LYS A 15 15.61 10.89 -13.15
N SER A 16 16.45 10.30 -12.31
CA SER A 16 17.27 9.14 -12.62
C SER A 16 17.44 8.26 -11.39
N PHE A 17 17.51 6.94 -11.61
CA PHE A 17 17.59 5.94 -10.56
C PHE A 17 19.02 5.43 -10.39
N VAL A 18 19.89 6.29 -9.86
CA VAL A 18 21.33 6.02 -9.65
C VAL A 18 21.78 6.46 -8.26
N GLY A 19 22.86 5.84 -7.76
CA GLY A 19 23.40 6.13 -6.44
C GLY A 19 22.37 5.89 -5.35
N ILE A 20 22.09 6.91 -4.53
CA ILE A 20 21.09 6.82 -3.45
C ILE A 20 19.65 6.60 -3.97
N TYR A 21 19.37 6.85 -5.25
CA TYR A 21 18.06 6.59 -5.86
C TYR A 21 18.04 5.31 -6.70
N SER A 22 19.03 4.42 -6.54
CA SER A 22 19.03 3.14 -7.25
C SER A 22 17.84 2.27 -6.81
N LEU A 23 17.35 1.45 -7.75
CA LEU A 23 16.31 0.48 -7.44
C LEU A 23 16.80 -0.63 -6.52
N ASP A 24 18.09 -0.97 -6.56
CA ASP A 24 18.70 -1.95 -5.66
C ASP A 24 18.61 -1.48 -4.20
N LEU A 25 18.95 -0.21 -3.92
CA LEU A 25 18.83 0.34 -2.58
C LEU A 25 17.36 0.44 -2.14
N TYR A 26 16.46 0.78 -3.05
CA TYR A 26 15.02 0.75 -2.78
C TYR A 26 14.56 -0.66 -2.37
N ASP A 27 14.94 -1.68 -3.15
CA ASP A 27 14.57 -3.07 -2.89
C ASP A 27 15.15 -3.54 -1.53
N GLU A 28 16.42 -3.22 -1.24
CA GLU A 28 17.06 -3.52 0.07
C GLU A 28 16.35 -2.86 1.25
N LEU A 29 15.97 -1.59 1.12
CA LEU A 29 15.24 -0.86 2.17
C LEU A 29 13.85 -1.46 2.39
N MET A 30 13.13 -1.77 1.30
CA MET A 30 11.81 -2.41 1.39
C MET A 30 11.89 -3.77 2.06
N GLU A 31 12.90 -4.57 1.74
CA GLU A 31 13.17 -5.84 2.40
C GLU A 31 13.42 -5.65 3.90
N CYS A 32 14.25 -4.67 4.27
CA CYS A 32 14.51 -4.37 5.68
C CYS A 32 13.24 -3.99 6.44
N LEU A 33 12.37 -3.16 5.85
CA LEU A 33 11.08 -2.75 6.44
C LEU A 33 10.13 -3.93 6.62
N LEU A 34 9.99 -4.77 5.60
CA LEU A 34 9.09 -5.93 5.63
C LEU A 34 9.55 -7.00 6.62
N ASN A 35 10.86 -7.11 6.86
CA ASN A 35 11.46 -8.07 7.78
C ASN A 35 11.48 -7.60 9.25
N GLN A 36 11.00 -6.41 9.57
CA GLN A 36 10.94 -5.96 10.97
C GLN A 36 9.90 -6.76 11.77
N GLU A 37 10.31 -7.33 12.90
CA GLU A 37 9.46 -8.12 13.80
C GLU A 37 9.56 -7.61 15.24
N ASN A 38 8.64 -8.02 16.11
CA ASN A 38 8.61 -7.70 17.55
C ASN A 38 8.63 -6.18 17.85
N LEU A 39 7.97 -5.39 17.01
CA LEU A 39 7.83 -3.95 17.19
C LEU A 39 6.75 -3.64 18.24
N SER A 40 6.87 -2.49 18.89
CA SER A 40 5.75 -1.98 19.70
C SER A 40 4.54 -1.69 18.81
N PRO A 41 3.31 -1.66 19.35
CA PRO A 41 2.11 -1.32 18.58
C PRO A 41 2.24 0.03 17.85
N GLU A 42 2.76 1.05 18.53
CA GLU A 42 2.98 2.39 17.97
C GLU A 42 3.92 2.37 16.75
N ILE A 43 5.05 1.65 16.86
CA ILE A 43 6.00 1.54 15.75
C ILE A 43 5.40 0.71 14.61
N SER A 44 4.61 -0.32 14.94
CA SER A 44 3.92 -1.14 13.94
C SER A 44 2.93 -0.31 13.11
N LEU A 45 2.18 0.59 13.75
CA LEU A 45 1.29 1.51 13.03
C LEU A 45 2.05 2.45 12.09
N ILE A 46 3.19 2.99 12.55
CA ILE A 46 4.05 3.85 11.72
C ILE A 46 4.60 3.06 10.53
N LEU A 47 5.11 1.85 10.77
CA LEU A 47 5.60 0.96 9.71
C LEU A 47 4.49 0.67 8.69
N ASN A 48 3.28 0.39 9.15
CA ASN A 48 2.15 0.12 8.26
C ASN A 48 1.84 1.32 7.36
N ASN A 49 1.85 2.54 7.92
CA ASN A 49 1.64 3.76 7.15
C ASN A 49 2.76 3.94 6.10
N VAL A 50 4.02 3.72 6.47
CA VAL A 50 5.15 3.76 5.54
C VAL A 50 4.94 2.76 4.40
N LEU A 51 4.64 1.49 4.71
CA LEU A 51 4.45 0.46 3.69
C LEU A 51 3.29 0.79 2.72
N LEU A 52 2.16 1.26 3.25
CA LEU A 52 0.98 1.62 2.43
C LEU A 52 1.23 2.86 1.56
N ASN A 53 1.92 3.88 2.08
CA ASN A 53 2.25 5.08 1.31
C ASN A 53 3.17 4.80 0.12
N ASN A 54 3.96 3.72 0.19
CA ASN A 54 4.93 3.36 -0.83
C ASN A 54 4.41 2.39 -1.88
N VAL A 55 3.13 2.04 -1.83
CA VAL A 55 2.50 1.15 -2.81
C VAL A 55 2.57 1.70 -4.23
N ASP A 56 2.49 3.02 -4.43
CA ASP A 56 2.63 3.65 -5.75
C ASP A 56 3.99 3.33 -6.39
N LEU A 57 5.07 3.39 -5.60
CA LEU A 57 6.41 3.03 -6.08
C LEU A 57 6.52 1.55 -6.42
N VAL A 58 5.93 0.69 -5.60
CA VAL A 58 5.90 -0.76 -5.85
C VAL A 58 5.19 -1.08 -7.17
N LEU A 59 4.06 -0.41 -7.43
CA LEU A 59 3.32 -0.53 -8.69
C LEU A 59 4.17 0.00 -9.86
N ARG A 60 4.70 1.22 -9.73
CA ARG A 60 5.52 1.87 -10.77
C ARG A 60 6.72 1.03 -11.18
N PHE A 61 7.42 0.44 -10.22
CA PHE A 61 8.59 -0.41 -10.45
C PHE A 61 8.26 -1.89 -10.66
N HIS A 62 6.96 -2.23 -10.78
CA HIS A 62 6.46 -3.56 -11.09
C HIS A 62 6.99 -4.66 -10.13
N ARG A 63 7.07 -4.35 -8.83
CA ARG A 63 7.61 -5.25 -7.79
C ARG A 63 6.51 -6.10 -7.15
N GLU A 64 6.03 -7.12 -7.88
CA GLU A 64 4.91 -7.98 -7.42
C GLU A 64 5.18 -8.64 -6.06
N SER A 65 6.40 -9.17 -5.85
CA SER A 65 6.78 -9.82 -4.59
C SER A 65 6.62 -8.88 -3.39
N LEU A 66 7.10 -7.64 -3.52
CA LEU A 66 6.99 -6.62 -2.48
C LEU A 66 5.52 -6.27 -2.22
N MET A 67 4.72 -6.09 -3.28
CA MET A 67 3.28 -5.82 -3.16
C MET A 67 2.58 -6.89 -2.31
N LYS A 68 2.79 -8.17 -2.65
CA LYS A 68 2.18 -9.28 -1.91
C LYS A 68 2.58 -9.27 -0.43
N ARG A 69 3.85 -8.98 -0.15
CA ARG A 69 4.37 -8.93 1.23
C ARG A 69 3.83 -7.73 2.01
N ILE A 70 3.67 -6.57 1.38
CA ILE A 70 3.02 -5.40 1.98
C ILE A 70 1.59 -5.75 2.42
N ILE A 71 0.80 -6.37 1.54
CA ILE A 71 -0.58 -6.76 1.85
C ILE A 71 -0.62 -7.66 3.08
N ILE A 72 0.19 -8.73 3.10
CA ILE A 72 0.26 -9.68 4.23
C ILE A 72 0.71 -8.99 5.52
N LYS A 73 1.76 -8.18 5.46
CA LYS A 73 2.32 -7.49 6.63
C LYS A 73 1.33 -6.47 7.19
N SER A 74 0.67 -5.71 6.32
CA SER A 74 -0.33 -4.70 6.68
C SER A 74 -1.54 -5.34 7.36
N ASP A 75 -2.07 -6.42 6.80
CA ASP A 75 -3.17 -7.21 7.38
C ASP A 75 -2.81 -7.76 8.77
N THR A 76 -1.58 -8.28 8.92
CA THR A 76 -1.06 -8.78 10.20
C THR A 76 -0.97 -7.66 11.25
N ILE A 77 -0.41 -6.51 10.87
CA ILE A 77 -0.26 -5.36 11.79
C ILE A 77 -1.64 -4.87 12.25
N MET A 78 -2.57 -4.62 11.32
CA MET A 78 -3.92 -4.15 11.65
C MET A 78 -4.63 -5.12 12.62
N THR A 79 -4.50 -6.41 12.37
CA THR A 79 -5.10 -7.45 13.21
C THR A 79 -4.47 -7.48 14.61
N SER A 80 -3.14 -7.38 14.70
CA SER A 80 -2.41 -7.42 15.98
C SER A 80 -2.62 -6.20 16.87
N VAL A 81 -2.78 -5.02 16.27
CA VAL A 81 -2.96 -3.75 17.00
C VAL A 81 -4.45 -3.43 17.19
N HIS A 82 -5.34 -4.22 16.60
CA HIS A 82 -6.79 -3.96 16.53
C HIS A 82 -7.14 -2.59 15.93
N ASP A 83 -6.29 -2.09 15.02
CA ASP A 83 -6.52 -0.85 14.30
C ASP A 83 -6.96 -1.15 12.86
N PHE A 84 -8.27 -0.99 12.63
CA PHE A 84 -8.90 -1.23 11.34
C PHE A 84 -9.22 0.06 10.57
N GLN A 85 -8.79 1.23 11.05
CA GLN A 85 -9.07 2.50 10.35
C GLN A 85 -8.45 2.54 8.95
N ARG A 86 -7.35 1.80 8.74
CA ARG A 86 -6.63 1.69 7.47
C ARG A 86 -7.18 0.61 6.53
N ARG A 87 -8.22 -0.14 6.91
CA ARG A 87 -8.75 -1.24 6.10
C ARG A 87 -9.25 -0.84 4.71
N PRO A 88 -9.91 0.32 4.50
CA PRO A 88 -10.28 0.76 3.16
C PRO A 88 -9.05 0.92 2.26
N VAL A 89 -7.95 1.46 2.80
CA VAL A 89 -6.68 1.64 2.07
C VAL A 89 -6.05 0.30 1.71
N LEU A 90 -6.01 -0.67 2.63
CA LEU A 90 -5.52 -2.01 2.30
C LEU A 90 -6.36 -2.67 1.20
N SER A 91 -7.69 -2.48 1.23
CA SER A 91 -8.59 -3.01 0.20
C SER A 91 -8.34 -2.37 -1.18
N LEU A 92 -8.01 -1.07 -1.21
CA LEU A 92 -7.51 -0.36 -2.39
C LEU A 92 -6.21 -0.98 -2.93
N VAL A 93 -5.25 -1.25 -2.05
CA VAL A 93 -3.98 -1.89 -2.43
C VAL A 93 -4.21 -3.29 -3.02
N GLU A 94 -5.08 -4.09 -2.39
CA GLU A 94 -5.45 -5.42 -2.88
C GLU A 94 -6.07 -5.37 -4.27
N TRP A 95 -7.00 -4.44 -4.55
CA TRP A 95 -7.60 -4.36 -5.87
C TRP A 95 -6.54 -4.00 -6.92
N LYS A 96 -5.64 -3.05 -6.63
CA LYS A 96 -4.60 -2.64 -7.57
C LYS A 96 -3.65 -3.81 -7.85
N TYR A 97 -3.36 -4.62 -6.83
CA TYR A 97 -2.60 -5.86 -7.01
C TYR A 97 -3.32 -6.86 -7.95
N TYR A 98 -4.62 -7.07 -7.76
CA TYR A 98 -5.38 -7.99 -8.61
C TYR A 98 -5.50 -7.50 -10.06
N LEU A 99 -5.70 -6.19 -10.29
CA LEU A 99 -5.76 -5.61 -11.64
C LEU A 99 -4.39 -5.63 -12.34
N GLN A 100 -3.33 -5.19 -11.65
CA GLN A 100 -2.04 -4.96 -12.29
C GLN A 100 -1.22 -6.24 -12.45
N PHE A 101 -1.17 -7.09 -11.42
CA PHE A 101 -0.30 -8.28 -11.42
C PHE A 101 -1.04 -9.58 -11.72
N LYS A 102 -2.26 -9.76 -11.20
CA LYS A 102 -3.01 -11.02 -11.38
C LYS A 102 -3.93 -11.04 -12.59
N LYS A 103 -4.30 -9.87 -13.12
CA LYS A 103 -5.31 -9.72 -14.18
C LYS A 103 -6.63 -10.39 -13.79
N ASP A 104 -6.95 -10.38 -12.49
CA ASP A 104 -8.15 -10.96 -11.93
C ASP A 104 -9.13 -9.84 -11.56
N PHE A 105 -9.99 -9.50 -12.51
CA PHE A 105 -10.97 -8.43 -12.35
C PHE A 105 -12.01 -8.75 -11.26
N LEU A 106 -12.42 -10.02 -11.12
CA LEU A 106 -13.42 -10.41 -10.13
C LEU A 106 -12.88 -10.26 -8.71
N ALA A 107 -11.63 -10.69 -8.48
CA ALA A 107 -10.97 -10.47 -7.20
C ALA A 107 -10.78 -8.98 -6.90
N ALA A 108 -10.40 -8.19 -7.91
CA ALA A 108 -10.29 -6.73 -7.78
C ALA A 108 -11.63 -6.07 -7.40
N GLN A 109 -12.72 -6.43 -8.09
CA GLN A 109 -14.05 -5.89 -7.82
C GLN A 109 -14.54 -6.23 -6.41
N LYS A 110 -14.20 -7.43 -5.91
CA LYS A 110 -14.47 -7.80 -4.53
C LYS A 110 -13.71 -6.92 -3.54
N SER A 111 -12.42 -6.68 -3.77
CA SER A 111 -11.62 -5.78 -2.92
C SER A 111 -12.12 -4.33 -2.98
N TYR A 112 -12.55 -3.84 -4.14
CA TYR A 112 -13.23 -2.55 -4.27
C TYR A 112 -14.51 -2.47 -3.44
N SER A 113 -15.38 -3.47 -3.55
CA SER A 113 -16.62 -3.54 -2.78
C SER A 113 -16.36 -3.50 -1.27
N ASN A 114 -15.32 -4.20 -0.81
CA ASN A 114 -14.88 -4.16 0.58
C ASN A 114 -14.40 -2.77 0.98
N ALA A 115 -13.61 -2.10 0.14
CA ALA A 115 -13.10 -0.75 0.42
C ALA A 115 -14.25 0.25 0.66
N ILE A 116 -15.27 0.21 -0.21
CA ILE A 116 -16.47 1.04 -0.12
C ILE A 116 -17.28 0.70 1.14
N LEU A 117 -17.46 -0.59 1.44
CA LEU A 117 -18.15 -1.02 2.65
C LEU A 117 -17.46 -0.47 3.91
N PHE A 118 -16.13 -0.57 4.00
CA PHE A 118 -15.39 -0.06 5.15
C PHE A 118 -15.46 1.47 5.26
N ALA A 119 -15.32 2.20 4.16
CA ALA A 119 -15.46 3.67 4.15
C ALA A 119 -16.85 4.10 4.66
N ASN A 120 -17.90 3.39 4.23
CA ASN A 120 -19.26 3.61 4.70
C ASN A 120 -19.45 3.29 6.19
N LEU A 121 -18.85 2.20 6.68
CA LEU A 121 -18.94 1.80 8.09
C LEU A 121 -18.31 2.83 9.04
N ILE A 122 -17.23 3.49 8.62
CA ILE A 122 -16.58 4.55 9.40
C ILE A 122 -17.21 5.94 9.16
N GLY A 123 -18.19 6.04 8.27
CA GLY A 123 -18.88 7.30 7.94
C GLY A 123 -18.03 8.30 7.16
N ASP A 124 -16.95 7.85 6.51
CA ASP A 124 -16.05 8.72 5.74
C ASP A 124 -16.48 8.80 4.27
N THR A 125 -17.43 9.71 4.02
CA THR A 125 -17.98 9.95 2.68
C THR A 125 -16.96 10.54 1.71
N TYR A 126 -15.95 11.26 2.23
CA TYR A 126 -14.87 11.79 1.40
C TYR A 126 -14.00 10.66 0.86
N LEU A 127 -13.61 9.72 1.73
CA LEU A 127 -12.86 8.53 1.36
C LEU A 127 -13.65 7.64 0.39
N GLU A 128 -14.94 7.43 0.65
CA GLU A 128 -15.81 6.65 -0.24
C GLU A 128 -15.82 7.22 -1.67
N ASN A 129 -15.99 8.53 -1.82
CA ASN A 129 -15.99 9.18 -3.14
C ASN A 129 -14.62 9.07 -3.82
N LYS A 130 -13.53 9.25 -3.07
CA LYS A 130 -12.17 9.06 -3.61
C LYS A 130 -11.93 7.64 -4.11
N LEU A 131 -12.42 6.63 -3.40
CA LEU A 131 -12.31 5.23 -3.82
C LEU A 131 -13.11 4.95 -5.11
N LYS A 132 -14.28 5.57 -5.28
CA LYS A 132 -15.06 5.47 -6.53
C LYS A 132 -14.31 6.09 -7.71
N GLU A 133 -13.79 7.30 -7.54
CA GLU A 133 -12.97 7.98 -8.56
C GLU A 133 -11.76 7.12 -8.98
N GLU A 134 -11.02 6.59 -8.01
CA GLU A 134 -9.85 5.74 -8.28
C GLU A 134 -10.22 4.42 -8.99
N TRP A 135 -11.33 3.80 -8.62
CA TRP A 135 -11.79 2.57 -9.28
C TRP A 135 -12.18 2.81 -10.74
N GLU A 136 -12.86 3.93 -11.02
CA GLU A 136 -13.19 4.31 -12.40
C GLU A 136 -11.92 4.52 -13.22
N LEU A 137 -10.92 5.22 -12.68
CA LEU A 137 -9.62 5.42 -13.35
C LEU A 137 -8.90 4.09 -13.63
N ASP A 138 -8.86 3.20 -12.65
CA ASP A 138 -8.15 1.91 -12.75
C ASP A 138 -8.82 0.89 -13.70
N THR A 139 -10.12 1.06 -14.00
CA THR A 139 -10.89 0.10 -14.81
C THR A 139 -11.26 0.59 -16.21
N THR A 140 -11.11 1.89 -16.47
CA THR A 140 -11.38 2.49 -17.79
C THR A 140 -10.15 2.71 -18.65
N THR A 141 -8.95 2.57 -18.06
CA THR A 141 -7.64 2.75 -18.72
C THR A 141 -7.02 1.41 -19.09
#